data_AF-A0A7J8SY12-F1
#
_entry.id   AF-A0A7J8SY12-F1
#
_cell.length_a   1.000
_cell.length_b   1.000
_cell.length_c   1.000
_cell.angle_alpha   90.00
_cell.angle_beta   90.00
_cell.angle_gamma   90.00
#
_symmetry.space_group_name_H-M   'P 1'
#
loop_
_entity.id
_entity.type
_entity.pdbx_description
1 polymer ?
#
loop_
_entity_poly.entity_id
_entity_poly.type
_entity_poly.pdbx_seq_one_letter_code
_entity_poly.pdbx_strand_id
1 'polypeptide(L)' 'MATFQGTQQKCNACNKTVYLVDKLTADNRVFHKACFRCHHCKGTLK' A
#
# COMPACT_ATOMS: atom_id res chain seq x y z
N MET A 1 2.23 -26.18 7.47
CA MET A 1 2.22 -24.90 8.22
C MET A 1 1.50 -23.86 7.37
N ALA A 2 0.16 -23.79 7.43
CA ALA A 2 -0.57 -22.74 6.71
C ALA A 2 -0.53 -21.47 7.56
N THR A 3 0.35 -20.53 7.20
CA THR A 3 0.33 -19.18 7.77
C THR A 3 -0.91 -18.47 7.26
N PHE A 4 -1.99 -18.50 8.06
CA PHE A 4 -3.16 -17.65 7.87
C PHE A 4 -2.74 -16.20 8.08
N GLN A 5 -2.12 -15.60 7.06
CA GLN A 5 -1.99 -14.16 6.96
C GLN A 5 -3.40 -13.64 6.70
N GLY A 6 -4.13 -13.33 7.78
CA GLY A 6 -5.30 -12.47 7.71
C GLY A 6 -4.96 -11.31 6.79
N THR A 7 -5.91 -10.89 5.95
CA THR A 7 -5.77 -10.06 4.74
C THR A 7 -5.24 -8.63 4.96
N GLN A 8 -4.44 -8.43 6.01
CA GLN A 8 -3.55 -7.31 6.29
C GLN A 8 -2.55 -7.13 5.14
N GLN A 9 -3.03 -6.45 4.10
CA GLN A 9 -2.20 -5.97 3.02
C GLN A 9 -1.16 -5.02 3.60
N LYS A 10 0.10 -5.17 3.20
CA LYS A 10 1.19 -4.26 3.63
C LYS A 10 1.45 -3.26 2.51
N CYS A 11 1.75 -2.03 2.89
CA CYS A 11 2.10 -0.99 1.95
C CYS A 11 3.48 -1.30 1.37
N ASN A 12 3.58 -1.42 0.06
CA ASN A 12 4.87 -1.67 -0.59
C ASN A 12 5.82 -0.45 -0.51
N ALA A 13 5.32 0.73 -0.14
CA ALA A 13 6.15 1.93 0.02
C ALA A 13 6.68 2.16 1.45
N CYS A 14 5.92 1.79 2.50
CA CYS A 14 6.32 2.02 3.89
C CYS A 14 6.34 0.76 4.76
N ASN A 15 5.99 -0.40 4.19
CA ASN A 15 5.89 -1.72 4.83
C ASN A 15 4.94 -1.79 6.04
N LYS A 16 4.16 -0.74 6.31
CA LYS A 16 3.12 -0.74 7.34
C LYS A 16 1.86 -1.42 6.85
N THR A 17 1.08 -1.94 7.79
CA THR A 17 -0.25 -2.49 7.53
C THR A 17 -1.14 -1.43 6.90
N VAL A 18 -1.78 -1.79 5.79
CA VAL A 18 -2.72 -0.95 5.05
C VAL A 18 -4.11 -1.40 5.40
N TYR A 19 -4.84 -0.52 6.06
CA TYR A 19 -6.25 -0.73 6.33
C TYR A 19 -7.07 -0.48 5.06
N LEU A 20 -8.26 -1.06 4.99
CA LEU A 20 -9.20 -0.85 3.89
C LEU A 20 -9.46 0.63 3.59
N VAL A 21 -9.42 1.48 4.62
CA VAL A 21 -9.63 2.94 4.52
C VAL A 21 -8.52 3.64 3.71
N ASP A 22 -7.29 3.13 3.81
CA ASP A 22 -6.11 3.66 3.14
C ASP A 22 -5.66 2.78 1.96
N LYS A 23 -6.36 1.67 1.69
CA LYS A 23 -5.98 0.66 0.70
C LYS A 23 -6.08 1.25 -0.70
N LEU A 24 -4.91 1.56 -1.26
CA LEU A 24 -4.75 1.86 -2.67
C LEU A 24 -4.10 0.66 -3.35
N THR A 25 -4.75 0.10 -4.36
CA THR A 25 -4.15 -0.98 -5.17
C THR A 25 -3.72 -0.39 -6.50
N ALA A 26 -2.43 -0.42 -6.78
CA ALA A 26 -1.84 0.08 -8.01
C ALA A 26 -0.83 -0.96 -8.53
N ASP A 27 -0.92 -1.31 -9.81
CA ASP A 27 0.02 -2.25 -10.44
C ASP A 27 0.17 -3.58 -9.68
N ASN A 28 -0.95 -4.16 -9.24
CA ASN A 28 -1.02 -5.36 -8.39
C ASN A 28 -0.32 -5.25 -7.01
N ARG A 29 0.04 -4.03 -6.56
CA ARG A 29 0.64 -3.77 -5.25
C ARG A 29 -0.27 -2.91 -4.41
N VAL A 30 -0.21 -3.11 -3.10
CA VAL A 30 -0.97 -2.29 -2.15
C VAL A 30 -0.09 -1.19 -1.57
N PHE A 31 -0.66 0.00 -1.50
CA PHE A 31 -0.06 1.21 -0.95
C PHE A 31 -1.06 1.90 -0.05
N HIS A 32 -0.58 2.75 0.86
CA HIS A 32 -1.45 3.76 1.46
C HIS A 32 -1.75 4.85 0.44
N LYS A 33 -2.96 5.41 0.48
CA LYS A 33 -3.34 6.58 -0.31
C LYS A 33 -2.36 7.76 -0.15
N ALA A 34 -1.78 7.91 1.05
CA ALA A 34 -0.75 8.91 1.33
C ALA A 34 0.68 8.50 0.88
N CYS A 35 0.95 7.20 0.73
CA CYS A 35 2.27 6.70 0.34
C CYS A 35 2.44 6.55 -1.18
N PHE A 36 1.37 6.66 -1.95
CA PHE A 36 1.41 6.59 -3.41
C PHE A 36 1.91 7.93 -3.99
N ARG A 37 3.23 8.11 -3.93
CA ARG A 37 3.94 9.27 -4.45
C ARG A 37 4.82 8.88 -5.63
N CYS A 38 4.81 9.70 -6.67
CA CYS A 38 5.65 9.49 -7.83
C CYS A 38 7.13 9.73 -7.45
N HIS A 39 8.03 8.79 -7.78
CA HIS A 39 9.45 8.98 -7.54
C HIS A 39 10.05 10.06 -8.46
N HIS A 40 9.52 10.20 -9.69
CA HIS A 40 9.96 11.20 -10.66
C HIS A 40 9.47 12.61 -10.33
N CYS A 41 8.18 12.75 -10.02
CA CYS A 41 7.57 14.07 -9.84
C CYS A 41 7.54 14.51 -8.36
N LYS A 42 7.88 13.63 -7.40
CA LYS A 42 7.69 13.80 -5.94
C LYS A 42 6.27 14.20 -5.50
N GLY A 43 5.32 14.31 -6.42
CA GLY A 43 3.92 14.60 -6.14
C GLY A 43 3.20 13.38 -5.58
N THR A 44 2.35 13.62 -4.58
CA THR A 44 1.36 12.65 -4.09
C THR A 44 0.30 12.48 -5.17
N LEU A 45 0.21 11.28 -5.78
CA LEU A 45 -0.91 10.92 -6.66
C LEU A 45 -2.11 10.67 -5.73
N LYS A 46 -2.96 11.68 -5.58
CA LYS A 46 -4.17 11.64 -4.75
C LYS A 46 -5.41 11.49 -5.61
#